data_AF-A0A1L8G700-F1
#
_entry.id   AF-A0A1L8G700-F1
#
_cell.length_a   1.000
_cell.length_b   1.000
_cell.length_c   1.000
_cell.angle_alpha   90.00
_cell.angle_beta   90.00
_cell.angle_gamma   90.00
#
_symmetry.space_group_name_H-M   'P 1'
#
loop_
_entity.id
_entity.type
_entity.pdbx_description
1 polymer ?
#
loop_
_entity_poly.entity_id
_entity_poly.type
_entity_poly.pdbx_seq_one_letter_code
_entity_poly.pdbx_strand_id
1 'polypeptide(L)'
;MAEQKSTLDIFPLEIIYKIFAYLDVKHLCIASSVCKDWNEKIKENDILWKKYCLALPDEFKENIQKYCDSGYTWKETLQRTNMEKRKARVQHNWLHGAFSNIRSFEELPADSMFPLDAEAWGEILEAEERRN
;
A
#
# COMPACT_ATOMS: atom_id res chain seq x y z
N MET A 1 -0.51 39.33 -1.81
CA MET A 1 -1.16 38.03 -1.55
C MET A 1 -0.82 37.64 -0.14
N ALA A 2 -1.80 37.54 0.76
CA ALA A 2 -1.53 37.12 2.13
C ALA A 2 -1.13 35.63 2.12
N GLU A 3 0.06 35.31 2.61
CA GLU A 3 0.42 33.93 2.93
C GLU A 3 -0.54 33.43 4.00
N GLN A 4 -1.47 32.57 3.59
CA GLN A 4 -2.32 31.86 4.53
C GLN A 4 -1.43 30.85 5.26
N LYS A 5 -1.01 31.21 6.49
CA LYS A 5 -0.23 30.31 7.36
C LYS A 5 -0.96 28.97 7.46
N SER A 6 -0.20 27.88 7.33
CA SER A 6 -0.72 26.53 7.49
C SER A 6 -1.37 26.44 8.87
N THR A 7 -2.56 25.86 8.97
CA THR A 7 -3.23 25.67 10.26
C THR A 7 -2.38 24.81 11.22
N LEU A 8 -1.40 24.08 10.68
CA LEU A 8 -0.44 23.31 11.45
C LEU A 8 0.60 24.21 12.16
N ASP A 9 0.94 25.38 11.62
CA ASP A 9 1.93 26.30 12.22
C ASP A 9 1.45 26.89 13.56
N ILE A 10 0.19 26.66 13.91
CA ILE A 10 -0.45 27.11 15.15
C ILE A 10 -0.16 26.13 16.30
N PHE A 11 0.12 24.86 15.99
CA PHE A 11 0.28 23.80 16.98
C PHE A 11 1.73 23.35 17.13
N PRO A 12 2.15 22.91 18.34
CA PRO A 12 3.41 22.18 18.51
C PRO A 12 3.46 20.91 17.65
N LEU A 13 4.66 20.52 17.19
CA LEU A 13 4.87 19.34 16.33
C LEU A 13 4.31 18.06 16.94
N GLU A 14 4.40 17.89 18.26
CA GLU A 14 3.89 16.73 18.97
C GLU A 14 2.37 16.59 18.83
N ILE A 15 1.64 17.71 18.82
CA ILE A 15 0.19 17.74 18.64
C ILE A 15 -0.16 17.39 17.19
N ILE A 16 0.57 17.95 16.23
CA ILE A 16 0.40 17.65 14.81
C ILE A 16 0.62 16.15 14.55
N TYR A 17 1.69 15.58 15.08
CA TYR A 17 1.99 14.16 14.97
C TYR A 17 0.92 13.30 15.63
N LYS A 18 0.38 13.73 16.78
CA LYS A 18 -0.74 13.03 17.42
C LYS A 18 -2.00 13.07 16.56
N ILE A 19 -2.31 14.19 15.90
CA ILE A 19 -3.43 14.29 14.95
C ILE A 19 -3.23 13.31 13.79
N PHE A 20 -2.05 13.31 13.16
CA PHE A 20 -1.75 12.38 12.06
C PHE A 20 -1.77 10.91 12.52
N ALA A 21 -1.40 10.63 13.77
CA ALA A 21 -1.47 9.29 14.33
C ALA A 21 -2.90 8.75 14.47
N TYR A 22 -3.95 9.59 14.41
CA TYR A 22 -5.34 9.13 14.36
C TYR A 22 -5.84 8.79 12.95
N LEU A 23 -5.12 9.19 11.90
CA LEU A 23 -5.51 8.91 10.51
C LEU A 23 -5.13 7.49 10.12
N ASP A 24 -6.01 6.80 9.38
CA ASP A 24 -5.68 5.53 8.71
C ASP A 24 -4.66 5.74 7.56
N VAL A 25 -4.17 4.65 6.95
CA VAL A 25 -3.19 4.70 5.85
C VAL A 25 -3.70 5.56 4.68
N LYS A 26 -4.99 5.45 4.34
CA LYS A 26 -5.59 6.16 3.19
C LYS A 26 -5.62 7.66 3.45
N HIS A 27 -6.14 8.06 4.61
CA HIS A 27 -6.25 9.45 5.01
C HIS A 27 -4.87 10.08 5.26
N LEU A 28 -3.89 9.31 5.73
CA LEU A 28 -2.52 9.78 5.87
C LEU A 28 -1.84 10.02 4.51
N CYS A 29 -2.09 9.16 3.51
CA CYS A 29 -1.65 9.39 2.13
C CYS A 29 -2.29 10.66 1.54
N ILE A 30 -3.60 10.86 1.75
CA ILE A 30 -4.31 12.07 1.31
C ILE A 30 -3.71 13.30 2.01
N ALA A 31 -3.52 13.25 3.32
CA ALA A 31 -2.90 14.33 4.10
C ALA A 31 -1.51 14.70 3.57
N SER A 32 -0.68 13.71 3.20
CA SER A 32 0.65 13.93 2.61
C SER A 32 0.63 14.61 1.23
N SER A 33 -0.55 14.69 0.60
CA SER A 33 -0.74 15.29 -0.72
C SER A 33 -1.43 16.67 -0.66
N VAL A 34 -1.79 17.15 0.53
CA VAL A 34 -2.52 18.43 0.70
C VAL A 34 -1.63 19.62 0.33
N CYS A 35 -0.44 19.72 0.92
CA CYS A 35 0.54 20.76 0.61
C CYS A 35 1.96 20.31 1.01
N LYS A 36 2.98 21.12 0.65
CA LYS A 36 4.40 20.82 0.95
C LYS A 36 4.65 20.69 2.45
N ASP A 37 4.09 21.62 3.23
CA ASP A 37 4.25 21.66 4.69
C ASP A 37 3.72 20.40 5.38
N TRP A 38 2.54 19.93 5.00
CA TRP A 38 1.96 18.68 5.51
C TRP A 38 2.80 17.47 5.12
N ASN A 39 3.26 17.44 3.87
CA ASN A 39 4.11 16.36 3.38
C ASN A 39 5.42 16.28 4.14
N GLU A 40 6.08 17.42 4.39
CA GLU A 40 7.33 17.50 5.16
C GLU A 40 7.12 16.99 6.58
N LYS A 41 6.11 17.50 7.31
CA LYS A 41 5.79 17.04 8.67
C LYS A 41 5.47 15.55 8.75
N ILE A 42 4.73 15.00 7.78
CA ILE A 42 4.44 13.56 7.73
C ILE A 42 5.69 12.73 7.41
N LYS A 43 6.59 13.24 6.55
CA LYS A 43 7.85 12.56 6.21
C LYS A 43 8.85 12.58 7.36
N GLU A 44 8.92 13.68 8.12
CA GLU A 44 9.80 13.82 9.29
C GLU A 44 9.46 12.81 10.39
N ASN A 45 8.17 12.44 10.52
CA ASN A 45 7.72 11.44 11.47
C ASN A 45 7.32 10.12 10.80
N ASP A 46 8.32 9.40 10.29
CA ASP A 46 8.13 8.11 9.63
C ASP A 46 7.56 7.01 10.57
N ILE A 47 7.68 7.18 11.90
CA ILE A 47 7.11 6.24 12.89
C ILE A 47 5.58 6.15 12.77
N LEU A 48 4.90 7.15 12.20
CA LEU A 48 3.47 7.11 11.90
C LEU A 48 3.07 5.88 11.08
N TRP A 49 3.97 5.39 10.22
CA TRP A 49 3.74 4.24 9.34
C TRP A 49 4.03 2.89 10.03
N LYS A 50 4.90 2.89 11.04
CA LYS A 50 5.35 1.68 11.75
C LYS A 50 4.20 0.82 12.27
N LYS A 51 3.19 1.44 12.87
CA LYS A 51 2.02 0.73 13.42
C LYS A 51 1.26 -0.07 12.35
N TYR A 52 1.26 0.40 11.10
CA TYR A 52 0.61 -0.29 9.99
C TYR A 52 1.42 -1.48 9.49
N CYS A 53 2.75 -1.37 9.49
CA CYS A 53 3.61 -2.53 9.22
C CYS A 53 3.42 -3.61 10.29
N LEU A 54 3.36 -3.22 11.58
CA LEU A 54 3.18 -4.16 12.69
C LEU A 54 1.79 -4.82 12.73
N ALA A 55 0.78 -4.16 12.16
CA ALA A 55 -0.58 -4.69 12.07
C ALA A 55 -0.76 -5.71 10.92
N LEU A 56 0.25 -5.92 10.07
CA LEU A 56 0.19 -6.91 9.00
C LEU A 56 0.36 -8.34 9.55
N PRO A 57 -0.20 -9.35 8.86
CA PRO A 57 -0.03 -10.76 9.22
C PRO A 57 1.44 -11.20 9.29
N ASP A 58 1.71 -12.24 10.09
CA ASP A 58 3.07 -12.75 10.35
C ASP A 58 3.83 -13.16 9.08
N GLU A 59 3.12 -13.64 8.06
CA GLU A 59 3.68 -14.02 6.75
C GLU A 59 4.43 -12.86 6.05
N PHE A 60 4.11 -11.60 6.39
CA PHE A 60 4.77 -10.43 5.82
C PHE A 60 5.87 -9.85 6.70
N LYS A 61 6.02 -10.31 7.96
CA LYS A 61 6.99 -9.74 8.91
C LYS A 61 8.43 -9.97 8.49
N GLU A 62 8.73 -11.09 7.84
CA GLU A 62 10.06 -11.37 7.29
C GLU A 62 10.43 -10.35 6.19
N ASN A 63 9.52 -10.07 5.26
CA ASN A 63 9.74 -9.06 4.22
C ASN A 63 9.89 -7.67 4.82
N ILE A 64 9.05 -7.33 5.81
CA ILE A 64 9.17 -6.05 6.55
C ILE A 64 10.57 -5.92 7.16
N GLN A 65 11.06 -6.96 7.83
CA GLN A 65 12.38 -6.96 8.45
C GLN A 65 13.48 -6.77 7.39
N LYS A 66 13.40 -7.51 6.28
CA LYS A 66 14.34 -7.37 5.15
C LYS A 66 14.37 -5.95 4.58
N TYR A 67 13.21 -5.31 4.45
CA TYR A 67 13.13 -3.92 3.99
C TYR A 67 13.73 -2.94 5.01
N CYS A 68 13.44 -3.11 6.29
CA CYS A 68 14.07 -2.33 7.35
C CYS A 68 15.59 -2.49 7.35
N ASP A 69 16.10 -3.71 7.23
CA ASP A 69 17.54 -4.02 7.19
C ASP A 69 18.23 -3.45 5.93
N SER A 70 17.47 -3.27 4.86
CA SER A 70 17.92 -2.64 3.61
C SER A 70 17.90 -1.09 3.68
N GLY A 71 17.49 -0.50 4.80
CA GLY A 71 17.48 0.94 5.02
C GLY A 71 16.24 1.68 4.50
N TYR A 72 15.15 0.97 4.18
CA TYR A 72 13.90 1.61 3.77
C TYR A 72 13.18 2.27 4.96
N THR A 73 12.51 3.39 4.68
CA THR A 73 11.59 4.02 5.63
C THR A 73 10.38 3.12 5.91
N TRP A 74 9.70 3.28 7.04
CA TRP A 74 8.46 2.57 7.37
C TRP A 74 7.39 2.81 6.31
N LYS A 75 7.31 4.02 5.74
CA LYS A 75 6.41 4.30 4.61
C LYS A 75 6.73 3.44 3.39
N GLU A 76 7.99 3.40 2.96
CA GLU A 76 8.41 2.63 1.79
C GLU A 76 8.25 1.12 2.02
N THR A 77 8.61 0.65 3.22
CA THR A 77 8.40 -0.74 3.64
C THR A 77 6.93 -1.11 3.56
N LEU A 78 6.02 -0.29 4.11
CA LEU A 78 4.58 -0.52 4.03
C LEU A 78 4.09 -0.57 2.57
N GLN A 79 4.57 0.35 1.72
CA GLN A 79 4.19 0.40 0.31
C GLN A 79 4.63 -0.87 -0.43
N ARG A 80 5.87 -1.30 -0.25
CA ARG A 80 6.41 -2.50 -0.90
C ARG A 80 5.68 -3.77 -0.45
N THR A 81 5.50 -3.94 0.86
CA THR A 81 4.75 -5.08 1.39
C THR A 81 3.30 -5.10 0.91
N ASN A 82 2.63 -3.95 0.80
CA ASN A 82 1.28 -3.88 0.23
C ASN A 82 1.25 -4.23 -1.26
N MET A 83 2.27 -3.86 -2.03
CA MET A 83 2.39 -4.25 -3.44
C MET A 83 2.57 -5.77 -3.58
N GLU A 84 3.44 -6.38 -2.78
CA GLU A 84 3.62 -7.84 -2.76
C GLU A 84 2.34 -8.57 -2.37
N LYS A 85 1.66 -8.11 -1.31
CA LYS A 85 0.38 -8.66 -0.89
C LYS A 85 -0.67 -8.58 -2.01
N ARG A 86 -0.72 -7.46 -2.74
CA ARG A 86 -1.63 -7.32 -3.89
C ARG A 86 -1.23 -8.26 -5.03
N LYS A 87 0.07 -8.40 -5.34
CA LYS A 87 0.59 -9.36 -6.32
C LYS A 87 0.11 -10.77 -6.00
N ALA A 88 0.39 -11.23 -4.77
CA ALA A 88 0.03 -12.57 -4.30
C ALA A 88 -1.49 -12.81 -4.33
N ARG A 89 -2.30 -11.84 -3.88
CA ARG A 89 -3.76 -11.94 -3.92
C ARG A 89 -4.29 -12.08 -5.34
N VAL A 90 -3.78 -11.27 -6.28
CA VAL A 90 -4.22 -11.32 -7.68
C VAL A 90 -3.86 -12.66 -8.30
N GLN A 91 -2.61 -13.12 -8.15
CA GLN A 91 -2.18 -14.42 -8.66
C GLN A 91 -3.01 -15.56 -8.06
N HIS A 92 -3.26 -15.54 -6.74
CA HIS A 92 -4.12 -16.51 -6.07
C HIS A 92 -5.55 -16.51 -6.64
N ASN A 93 -6.18 -15.35 -6.79
CA ASN A 93 -7.55 -15.26 -7.31
C ASN A 93 -7.67 -15.84 -8.73
N TRP A 94 -6.70 -15.55 -9.61
CA TRP A 94 -6.62 -16.15 -10.94
C TRP A 94 -6.40 -17.66 -10.87
N LEU A 95 -5.38 -18.12 -10.14
CA LEU A 95 -5.07 -19.56 -10.01
C LEU A 95 -6.22 -20.37 -9.43
N HIS A 96 -7.09 -19.76 -8.62
CA HIS A 96 -8.28 -20.39 -8.03
C HIS A 96 -9.56 -20.21 -8.86
N GLY A 97 -9.48 -19.55 -10.01
CA GLY A 97 -10.59 -19.37 -10.95
C GLY A 97 -11.68 -18.43 -10.46
N ALA A 98 -11.32 -17.44 -9.64
CA ALA A 98 -12.24 -16.36 -9.26
C ALA A 98 -12.72 -15.56 -10.48
N PHE A 99 -12.02 -15.69 -11.61
CA PHE A 99 -12.22 -14.95 -12.84
C PHE A 99 -12.51 -15.85 -14.07
N SER A 100 -12.72 -17.16 -13.89
CA SER A 100 -12.87 -18.12 -15.00
C SER A 100 -14.17 -17.95 -15.82
N ASN A 101 -15.23 -17.35 -15.26
CA ASN A 101 -16.55 -17.27 -15.88
C ASN A 101 -16.89 -15.89 -16.47
N ILE A 102 -15.86 -15.08 -16.71
CA ILE A 102 -16.00 -13.71 -17.20
C ILE A 102 -16.17 -13.75 -18.73
N ARG A 103 -17.20 -13.07 -19.25
CA ARG A 103 -17.54 -13.10 -20.68
C ARG A 103 -16.83 -12.00 -21.46
N SER A 104 -16.42 -10.93 -20.80
CA SER A 104 -15.71 -9.81 -21.41
C SER A 104 -14.83 -9.08 -20.41
N PHE A 105 -13.88 -8.29 -20.91
CA PHE A 105 -12.96 -7.54 -20.06
C PHE A 105 -13.68 -6.54 -19.15
N GLU A 106 -14.83 -5.99 -19.55
CA GLU A 106 -15.60 -5.02 -18.78
C GLU A 106 -16.20 -5.62 -17.49
N GLU A 107 -16.34 -6.93 -17.43
CA GLU A 107 -16.84 -7.66 -16.25
C GLU A 107 -15.74 -7.88 -15.19
N LEU A 108 -14.47 -7.61 -15.52
CA LEU A 108 -13.36 -7.76 -14.58
C LEU A 108 -13.38 -6.67 -13.49
N PRO A 109 -13.28 -7.05 -12.20
CA PRO A 109 -13.09 -6.09 -11.13
C PRO A 109 -11.81 -5.26 -11.33
N ALA A 110 -11.83 -4.00 -10.89
CA ALA A 110 -10.69 -3.09 -11.04
C ALA A 110 -9.40 -3.57 -10.33
N ASP A 111 -9.52 -4.46 -9.35
CA ASP A 111 -8.39 -5.03 -8.62
C ASP A 111 -8.01 -6.46 -9.07
N SER A 112 -8.57 -6.94 -10.18
CA SER A 112 -8.26 -8.24 -10.79
C SER A 112 -6.89 -8.29 -11.47
N MET A 113 -6.30 -7.14 -11.79
CA MET A 113 -5.02 -7.05 -12.49
C MET A 113 -3.91 -6.49 -11.60
N PHE A 114 -2.71 -7.05 -11.76
CA PHE A 114 -1.46 -6.57 -11.21
C PHE A 114 -0.31 -6.94 -12.15
N PRO A 115 0.79 -6.17 -12.23
CA PRO A 115 1.96 -6.58 -12.99
C PRO A 115 2.57 -7.88 -12.42
N LEU A 116 2.33 -9.00 -13.10
CA LEU A 116 3.00 -10.28 -12.85
C LEU A 116 4.09 -10.52 -13.92
N ASP A 117 5.06 -11.35 -13.57
CA ASP A 117 6.07 -11.82 -14.52
C ASP A 117 5.47 -12.86 -15.48
N ALA A 118 6.20 -13.15 -16.57
CA ALA A 118 5.73 -14.04 -17.62
C ALA A 118 5.48 -15.48 -17.12
N GLU A 119 6.27 -15.92 -16.13
CA GLU A 119 6.14 -17.25 -15.52
C GLU A 119 4.81 -17.36 -14.75
N ALA A 120 4.51 -16.41 -13.86
CA ALA A 120 3.26 -16.38 -13.12
C ALA A 120 2.01 -16.28 -14.03
N TRP A 121 2.10 -15.53 -15.13
CA TRP A 121 1.02 -15.52 -16.13
C TRP A 121 0.88 -16.85 -16.87
N GLY A 122 1.99 -17.54 -17.14
CA GLY A 122 1.99 -18.88 -17.73
C GLY A 122 1.29 -19.89 -16.83
N GLU A 123 1.61 -19.90 -15.53
CA GLU A 123 0.94 -20.77 -14.55
C GLU A 123 -0.57 -20.53 -14.48
N ILE A 124 -0.98 -19.26 -14.51
CA ILE A 124 -2.40 -18.86 -14.54
C ILE A 124 -3.06 -19.40 -15.80
N LEU A 125 -2.44 -19.22 -16.98
CA LEU A 125 -2.99 -19.67 -18.25
C LEU A 125 -3.18 -21.20 -18.27
N GLU A 126 -2.18 -21.96 -17.83
CA GLU A 126 -2.26 -23.42 -17.72
C GLU A 126 -3.34 -23.88 -16.72
N ALA A 127 -3.50 -23.15 -15.61
CA ALA A 127 -4.52 -23.44 -14.62
C ALA A 127 -5.93 -23.20 -15.15
N GLU A 128 -6.13 -22.14 -15.96
CA GLU A 128 -7.40 -21.86 -16.64
C GLU A 128 -7.69 -22.86 -17.77
N GLU A 129 -6.68 -23.28 -18.53
CA GLU A 129 -6.84 -24.32 -19.55
C GLU A 129 -7.32 -25.64 -18.94
N ARG A 130 -6.78 -26.02 -17.77
CA ARG A 130 -7.20 -27.22 -17.02
C ARG A 130 -8.63 -27.16 -16.47
N ARG A 131 -9.24 -25.98 -16.38
CA ARG A 131 -10.59 -25.77 -15.83
C ARG A 131 -11.68 -25.76 -16.91
N ASN A 132 -11.30 -25.52 -18.15
CA ASN A 132 -12.18 -25.53 -19.33
C ASN A 132 -12.22 -26.91 -19.99
#